data_AF-A0A353DA49-F1
#
_entry.id   AF-A0A353DA49-F1
#
_cell.length_a   1.000
_cell.length_b   1.000
_cell.length_c   1.000
_cell.angle_alpha   90.00
_cell.angle_beta   90.00
_cell.angle_gamma   90.00
#
_symmetry.space_group_name_H-M   'P 1'
#
loop_
_entity.id
_entity.type
_entity.pdbx_description
1 polymer ?
#
loop_
_entity_poly.entity_id
_entity_poly.type
_entity_poly.pdbx_seq_one_letter_code
_entity_poly.pdbx_strand_id
1 'polypeptide(L)'
;MPRKGPVAKRHVLPDPVYGSRLAAKFINRLMFQGKKSTAERIFYQALDALGQKTSEESLKAFEKAVDNVKPYVEVKSRRVGGATYQVPVEVRPDRQIALAIRWIIGYARGRGEKGMIARLSGELVDAFNNRGGAVKKREDVHKMAEANKAFAHYRW
;
A
#
# COMPACT_ATOMS: atom_id res chain seq x y z
N MET A 1 15.44 -9.78 -12.72
CA MET A 1 14.63 -9.19 -13.81
C MET A 1 14.90 -9.98 -15.07
N PRO A 2 13.88 -10.45 -15.80
CA PRO A 2 14.13 -11.13 -17.06
C PRO A 2 14.52 -10.09 -18.11
N ARG A 3 15.61 -10.36 -18.84
CA ARG A 3 15.93 -9.67 -20.10
C ARG A 3 15.02 -10.14 -21.26
N LYS A 4 14.36 -11.29 -21.10
CA LYS A 4 13.59 -12.01 -22.14
C LYS A 4 12.08 -11.69 -22.18
N GLY A 5 11.58 -10.70 -21.42
CA GLY A 5 10.17 -10.26 -21.49
C GLY A 5 9.37 -10.45 -20.20
N PRO A 6 8.03 -10.32 -20.26
CA PRO A 6 7.16 -10.31 -19.08
C PRO A 6 7.04 -11.71 -18.45
N VAL A 7 7.08 -11.76 -17.12
CA VAL A 7 6.85 -13.01 -16.35
C VAL A 7 5.37 -13.18 -16.09
N ALA A 8 4.86 -14.41 -16.28
CA ALA A 8 3.52 -14.77 -15.88
C ALA A 8 3.31 -14.53 -14.38
N LYS A 9 2.24 -13.80 -14.03
CA LYS A 9 1.89 -13.53 -12.64
C LYS A 9 1.18 -14.74 -12.04
N ARG A 10 1.52 -15.09 -10.80
CA ARG A 10 0.81 -16.14 -10.05
C ARG A 10 -0.58 -15.64 -9.66
N HIS A 11 -1.59 -16.48 -9.84
CA HIS A 11 -2.95 -16.20 -9.37
C HIS A 11 -3.03 -16.40 -7.86
N VAL A 12 -3.62 -15.44 -7.16
CA VAL A 12 -3.83 -15.50 -5.70
C VAL A 12 -5.30 -15.85 -5.47
N LEU A 13 -5.54 -16.87 -4.64
CA LEU A 13 -6.88 -17.25 -4.22
C LEU A 13 -7.54 -16.11 -3.42
N PRO A 14 -8.87 -15.94 -3.53
CA PRO A 14 -9.58 -14.97 -2.71
C PRO A 14 -9.50 -15.32 -1.22
N ASP A 15 -9.76 -14.31 -0.39
CA ASP A 15 -9.84 -14.48 1.05
C ASP A 15 -10.99 -15.42 1.47
N PRO A 16 -10.79 -16.34 2.43
CA PRO A 16 -11.85 -17.26 2.85
C PRO A 16 -13.04 -16.61 3.55
N VAL A 17 -12.84 -15.48 4.24
CA VAL A 17 -13.89 -14.84 5.05
C VAL A 17 -14.67 -13.83 4.21
N TYR A 18 -13.96 -12.94 3.51
CA TYR A 18 -14.58 -11.84 2.76
C TYR A 18 -14.64 -12.08 1.24
N GLY A 19 -14.05 -13.16 0.72
CA GLY A 19 -13.99 -13.41 -0.72
C GLY A 19 -13.13 -12.41 -1.52
N SER A 20 -12.43 -11.49 -0.85
CA SER A 20 -11.69 -10.40 -1.50
C SER A 20 -10.26 -10.79 -1.86
N ARG A 21 -9.86 -10.54 -3.11
CA ARG A 21 -8.46 -10.70 -3.56
C ARG A 21 -7.54 -9.62 -2.97
N LEU A 22 -8.08 -8.46 -2.61
CA LEU A 22 -7.33 -7.37 -1.99
C LEU A 22 -6.88 -7.77 -0.58
N ALA A 23 -7.80 -8.30 0.22
CA ALA A 23 -7.54 -8.82 1.56
C ALA A 23 -6.48 -9.94 1.53
N ALA A 24 -6.62 -10.91 0.62
CA ALA A 24 -5.64 -11.98 0.46
C ALA A 24 -4.22 -11.45 0.10
N LYS A 25 -4.12 -10.45 -0.79
CA LYS A 25 -2.85 -9.79 -1.11
C LYS A 25 -2.28 -9.04 0.10
N PHE A 26 -3.13 -8.42 0.92
CA PHE A 26 -2.73 -7.71 2.13
C PHE A 26 -2.15 -8.67 3.17
N ILE A 27 -2.88 -9.75 3.49
CA ILE A 27 -2.47 -10.79 4.43
C ILE A 27 -1.12 -11.40 4.02
N ASN A 28 -0.95 -11.71 2.73
CA ASN A 28 0.31 -12.26 2.21
C ASN A 28 1.50 -11.29 2.37
N ARG A 29 1.26 -9.97 2.37
CA ARG A 29 2.29 -8.96 2.63
C ARG A 29 2.49 -8.66 4.11
N LEU A 30 1.46 -8.85 4.93
CA LEU A 30 1.55 -8.72 6.37
C LEU A 30 2.35 -9.89 6.98
N MET A 31 2.24 -11.07 6.38
CA MET A 31 2.92 -12.29 6.79
C MET A 31 4.43 -12.12 6.93
N PHE A 32 4.97 -12.67 8.03
CA PHE A 32 6.40 -12.70 8.32
C PHE A 32 6.85 -14.15 8.46
N GLN A 33 7.96 -14.51 7.83
CA GLN A 33 8.55 -15.87 7.89
C GLN A 33 7.54 -17.02 7.59
N GLY A 34 6.60 -16.81 6.67
CA GLY A 34 5.66 -17.87 6.27
C GLY A 34 4.50 -18.14 7.26
N LYS A 35 4.39 -17.39 8.36
CA LYS A 35 3.34 -17.57 9.38
C LYS A 35 2.00 -16.99 8.93
N LYS A 36 1.31 -17.67 8.01
CA LYS A 36 0.06 -17.21 7.40
C LYS A 36 -1.11 -17.11 8.40
N SER A 37 -1.32 -18.16 9.21
CA SER A 37 -2.38 -18.18 10.22
C SER A 37 -2.27 -17.01 11.21
N THR A 38 -1.05 -16.65 11.63
CA THR A 38 -0.82 -15.49 12.49
C THR A 38 -1.15 -14.17 11.78
N ALA A 39 -0.80 -14.04 10.50
CA ALA A 39 -1.12 -12.86 9.71
C ALA A 39 -2.62 -12.69 9.48
N GLU A 40 -3.33 -13.79 9.20
CA GLU A 40 -4.79 -13.82 9.07
C GLU A 40 -5.45 -13.37 10.38
N ARG A 41 -5.03 -13.94 11.51
CA ARG A 41 -5.55 -13.54 12.83
C ARG A 41 -5.35 -12.05 13.11
N ILE A 42 -4.16 -11.51 12.85
CA ILE A 42 -3.87 -10.08 13.05
C ILE A 42 -4.75 -9.22 12.14
N PHE A 43 -4.88 -9.60 10.87
CA PHE A 43 -5.66 -8.84 9.89
C PHE A 43 -7.14 -8.79 10.26
N TYR A 44 -7.76 -9.92 10.56
CA TYR A 44 -9.18 -9.96 10.91
C TYR A 44 -9.49 -9.21 12.21
N GLN A 45 -8.64 -9.36 13.25
CA GLN A 45 -8.81 -8.62 14.49
C GLN A 45 -8.61 -7.10 14.29
N ALA A 46 -7.70 -6.70 13.40
CA ALA A 46 -7.54 -5.29 13.06
C ALA A 46 -8.72 -4.72 12.26
N LEU A 47 -9.34 -5.53 11.39
CA LEU A 47 -10.55 -5.14 10.64
C LEU A 47 -11.78 -5.02 11.52
N ASP A 48 -11.94 -5.90 12.51
CA ASP A 48 -13.02 -5.78 13.50
C ASP A 48 -12.87 -4.48 14.30
N ALA A 49 -11.66 -4.20 14.81
CA ALA A 49 -11.36 -2.94 15.50
C ALA A 49 -11.55 -1.70 14.60
N LEU A 50 -11.30 -1.80 13.29
CA LEU A 50 -11.57 -0.74 12.32
C LEU A 50 -13.07 -0.51 12.17
N GLY A 51 -13.85 -1.58 11.99
CA GLY A 51 -15.31 -1.51 11.85
C GLY A 51 -15.97 -0.89 13.08
N GLN A 52 -15.53 -1.28 14.28
CA GLN A 52 -16.02 -0.73 15.54
C GLN A 52 -15.75 0.78 15.68
N LYS A 53 -14.58 1.26 15.22
CA LYS A 53 -14.21 2.68 15.32
C LYS A 53 -14.86 3.55 14.25
N THR A 54 -15.02 3.01 13.04
CA THR A 54 -15.53 3.76 11.89
C THR A 54 -17.06 3.67 11.76
N SER A 55 -17.71 2.71 12.43
CA SER A 55 -19.14 2.41 12.29
C SER A 55 -19.58 2.10 10.84
N GLU A 56 -18.62 1.73 9.98
CA GLU A 56 -18.84 1.24 8.62
C GLU A 56 -18.51 -0.25 8.54
N GLU A 57 -18.98 -0.91 7.49
CA GLU A 57 -18.60 -2.28 7.18
C GLU A 57 -17.07 -2.42 7.06
N SER A 58 -16.47 -3.32 7.84
CA SER A 58 -15.01 -3.44 7.97
C SER A 58 -14.28 -3.58 6.63
N LEU A 59 -14.88 -4.29 5.67
CA LEU A 59 -14.29 -4.46 4.34
C LEU A 59 -14.30 -3.16 3.53
N LYS A 60 -15.41 -2.42 3.54
CA LYS A 60 -15.53 -1.13 2.84
C LYS A 60 -14.61 -0.08 3.45
N ALA A 61 -14.55 -0.02 4.78
CA ALA A 61 -13.63 0.87 5.49
C ALA A 61 -12.17 0.56 5.12
N PHE A 62 -11.81 -0.72 5.00
CA PHE A 62 -10.50 -1.14 4.55
C PHE A 62 -10.20 -0.76 3.10
N GLU A 63 -11.13 -0.98 2.18
CA GLU A 63 -10.97 -0.61 0.77
C GLU A 63 -10.77 0.90 0.61
N LYS A 64 -11.55 1.70 1.34
CA LYS A 64 -11.42 3.16 1.38
C LYS A 64 -10.08 3.61 1.96
N ALA A 65 -9.62 2.99 3.06
CA ALA A 65 -8.31 3.28 3.63
C ALA A 65 -7.17 2.97 2.64
N VAL A 66 -7.25 1.85 1.90
CA VAL A 66 -6.26 1.50 0.87
C VAL A 66 -6.32 2.48 -0.30
N ASP A 67 -7.51 2.90 -0.72
CA ASP A 67 -7.70 3.85 -1.82
C ASP A 67 -7.10 5.22 -1.50
N ASN A 68 -7.28 5.71 -0.27
CA ASN A 68 -6.69 6.95 0.21
C ASN A 68 -5.16 6.94 0.15
N VAL A 69 -4.50 5.78 0.34
CA VAL A 69 -3.03 5.66 0.32
C VAL A 69 -2.49 5.41 -1.10
N LYS A 70 -3.36 5.03 -2.04
CA LYS A 70 -3.01 4.64 -3.40
C LYS A 70 -2.34 5.79 -4.19
N PRO A 71 -1.08 5.64 -4.64
CA PRO A 71 -0.41 6.67 -5.44
C PRO A 71 -0.73 6.54 -6.93
N TYR A 72 -1.14 7.63 -7.57
CA TYR A 72 -1.33 7.69 -9.03
C TYR A 72 -0.02 7.88 -9.81
N VAL A 73 0.90 8.65 -9.25
CA VAL A 73 2.22 8.93 -9.84
C VAL A 73 3.33 8.53 -8.88
N GLU A 74 4.45 8.07 -9.42
CA GLU A 74 5.70 7.84 -8.70
C GLU A 74 6.85 8.51 -9.43
N VAL A 75 7.95 8.80 -8.74
CA VAL A 75 9.19 9.24 -9.38
C VAL A 75 10.13 8.06 -9.61
N LYS A 76 10.80 8.05 -10.76
CA LYS A 76 11.87 7.10 -11.08
C LYS A 76 13.16 7.85 -11.38
N SER A 77 14.25 7.39 -10.79
CA SER A 77 15.57 7.91 -11.10
C SER A 77 15.96 7.56 -12.54
N ARG A 78 16.30 8.57 -13.34
CA ARG A 78 16.87 8.44 -14.68
C ARG A 78 18.16 9.24 -14.76
N ARG A 79 19.20 8.67 -15.38
CA ARG A 79 20.48 9.37 -15.60
C ARG A 79 20.56 9.85 -17.03
N VAL A 80 20.70 11.16 -17.22
CA VAL A 80 20.77 11.82 -18.53
C VAL A 80 21.86 12.88 -18.46
N GLY A 81 22.76 12.91 -19.46
CA GLY A 81 23.79 13.96 -19.55
C GLY A 81 24.70 14.10 -18.32
N GLY A 82 24.95 13.00 -17.59
CA GLY A 82 25.80 13.00 -16.39
C GLY A 82 25.07 13.23 -15.07
N ALA A 83 23.89 13.87 -15.06
CA ALA A 83 23.06 14.12 -13.88
C ALA A 83 21.95 13.06 -13.69
N THR A 84 21.44 12.92 -12.46
CA THR A 84 20.32 12.02 -12.14
C THR A 84 19.06 12.84 -11.88
N TYR A 85 18.04 12.66 -12.72
CA TYR A 85 16.75 13.32 -12.61
C TYR A 85 15.71 12.37 -12.00
N GLN A 86 14.78 12.94 -11.24
CA GLN A 86 13.58 12.24 -10.80
C GLN A 86 12.49 12.44 -11.84
N VAL A 87 12.21 11.41 -12.64
CA VAL A 87 11.21 11.48 -13.71
C VAL A 87 9.88 10.97 -13.17
N PRO A 88 8.81 11.78 -13.20
CA PRO A 88 7.48 11.33 -12.81
C PRO A 88 6.90 10.36 -13.85
N VAL A 89 6.36 9.24 -13.38
CA VAL A 89 5.76 8.19 -14.20
C VAL A 89 4.44 7.75 -13.58
N GLU A 90 3.44 7.50 -14.43
CA GLU A 90 2.16 6.94 -14.01
C GLU A 90 2.31 5.52 -13.46
N VAL A 91 1.69 5.28 -12.32
CA VAL A 91 1.77 3.99 -11.63
C VAL A 91 0.67 3.07 -12.15
N ARG A 92 1.04 1.88 -12.62
CA ARG A 92 0.06 0.86 -13.05
C ARG A 92 -0.83 0.40 -11.88
N PRO A 93 -2.14 0.11 -12.07
CA PRO A 93 -3.07 -0.22 -10.99
C PRO A 93 -2.59 -1.30 -10.00
N ASP A 94 -2.07 -2.42 -10.51
CA ASP A 94 -1.49 -3.48 -9.67
C ASP A 94 -0.37 -3.00 -8.75
N ARG A 95 0.45 -2.07 -9.25
CA ARG A 95 1.57 -1.48 -8.51
C ARG A 95 1.07 -0.45 -7.50
N GLN A 96 0.01 0.30 -7.82
CA GLN A 96 -0.59 1.24 -6.87
C GLN A 96 -1.06 0.50 -5.62
N ILE A 97 -1.81 -0.59 -5.80
CA ILE A 97 -2.25 -1.46 -4.70
C ILE A 97 -1.06 -2.01 -3.92
N ALA A 98 -0.04 -2.53 -4.61
CA ALA A 98 1.13 -3.09 -3.95
C ALA A 98 1.94 -2.06 -3.15
N LEU A 99 2.01 -0.80 -3.60
CA LEU A 99 2.64 0.30 -2.88
C LEU A 99 1.80 0.70 -1.67
N ALA A 100 0.49 0.85 -1.83
CA ALA A 100 -0.42 1.20 -0.73
C ALA A 100 -0.33 0.18 0.41
N ILE A 101 -0.46 -1.11 0.09
CA ILE A 101 -0.32 -2.21 1.07
C ILE A 101 1.03 -2.14 1.78
N ARG A 102 2.12 -1.92 1.03
CA ARG A 102 3.48 -1.86 1.58
C ARG A 102 3.64 -0.69 2.54
N TRP A 103 3.13 0.49 2.18
CA TRP A 103 3.22 1.68 3.02
C TRP A 103 2.40 1.50 4.30
N ILE A 104 1.14 1.07 4.20
CA ILE A 104 0.30 0.82 5.38
C ILE A 104 0.99 -0.14 6.35
N ILE A 105 1.47 -1.30 5.87
CA ILE A 105 2.14 -2.29 6.74
C ILE A 105 3.45 -1.73 7.31
N GLY A 106 4.24 -1.01 6.50
CA GLY A 106 5.51 -0.43 6.93
C GLY A 106 5.32 0.61 8.04
N TYR A 107 4.41 1.56 7.84
CA TYR A 107 4.10 2.59 8.82
C TYR A 107 3.41 2.01 10.06
N ALA A 108 2.48 1.06 9.90
CA ALA A 108 1.87 0.35 11.02
C ALA A 108 2.94 -0.34 11.89
N ARG A 109 3.91 -1.03 11.31
CA ARG A 109 4.99 -1.68 12.07
C ARG A 109 5.84 -0.69 12.86
N GLY A 110 6.02 0.53 12.35
CA GLY A 110 6.76 1.62 13.00
C GLY A 110 5.99 2.34 14.11
N ARG A 111 4.71 2.07 14.32
CA ARG A 111 3.91 2.70 15.41
C ARG A 111 4.33 2.17 16.79
N GLY A 112 4.16 3.02 17.81
CA GLY A 112 4.52 2.72 19.20
C GLY A 112 3.49 1.89 19.99
N GLU A 113 2.32 1.61 19.41
CA GLU A 113 1.24 0.89 20.11
C GLU A 113 1.65 -0.56 20.47
N LYS A 114 0.97 -1.16 21.46
CA LYS A 114 1.26 -2.53 21.91
C LYS A 114 0.57 -3.55 20.98
N GLY A 115 1.38 -4.39 20.34
CA GLY A 115 0.89 -5.45 19.46
C GLY A 115 0.52 -4.99 18.06
N MET A 116 0.70 -5.88 17.07
CA MET A 116 0.50 -5.55 15.66
C MET A 116 -0.96 -5.26 15.31
N ILE A 117 -1.92 -5.83 16.07
CA ILE A 117 -3.35 -5.62 15.85
C ILE A 117 -3.72 -4.16 16.10
N ALA A 118 -3.33 -3.63 17.27
CA ALA A 118 -3.56 -2.23 17.61
C ALA A 118 -2.90 -1.32 16.56
N ARG A 119 -1.60 -1.52 16.31
CA ARG A 119 -0.83 -0.75 15.33
C ARG A 119 -1.47 -0.71 13.94
N LEU A 120 -1.90 -1.88 13.45
CA LEU A 120 -2.52 -1.98 12.13
C LEU A 120 -3.89 -1.31 12.11
N SER A 121 -4.72 -1.53 13.14
CA SER A 121 -6.02 -0.86 13.25
C SER A 121 -5.88 0.66 13.34
N GLY A 122 -4.90 1.17 14.10
CA GLY A 122 -4.61 2.59 14.23
C GLY A 122 -4.19 3.21 12.90
N GLU A 123 -3.27 2.58 12.17
CA GLU A 123 -2.86 3.08 10.85
C GLU A 123 -4.00 3.03 9.82
N LEU A 124 -4.86 2.00 9.86
CA LEU A 124 -6.02 1.90 8.97
C LEU A 124 -7.08 2.96 9.27
N VAL A 125 -7.35 3.23 10.54
CA VAL A 125 -8.27 4.31 10.95
C VAL A 125 -7.73 5.68 10.54
N ASP A 126 -6.43 5.91 10.74
CA ASP A 126 -5.79 7.15 10.32
C ASP A 126 -5.86 7.30 8.80
N ALA A 127 -5.52 6.25 8.04
CA ALA A 127 -5.57 6.24 6.58
C ALA A 127 -7.00 6.44 6.05
N PHE A 128 -8.01 5.86 6.70
CA PHE A 128 -9.42 6.08 6.37
C PHE A 128 -9.80 7.56 6.49
N ASN A 129 -9.26 8.26 7.50
CA ASN A 129 -9.48 9.68 7.73
C ASN A 129 -8.53 10.60 6.95
N ASN A 130 -7.81 10.08 5.94
CA ASN A 130 -6.78 10.80 5.18
C ASN A 130 -5.66 11.38 6.06
N ARG A 131 -5.28 10.66 7.11
CA ARG A 131 -4.20 11.01 8.05
C ARG A 131 -3.24 9.83 8.18
N GLY A 132 -2.16 10.03 8.94
CA GLY A 132 -1.18 8.99 9.24
C GLY A 132 0.03 8.98 8.30
N GLY A 133 0.98 8.09 8.61
CA GLY A 133 2.27 8.04 7.93
C GLY A 133 2.14 7.54 6.49
N ALA A 134 1.25 6.57 6.25
CA ALA A 134 1.02 6.03 4.92
C ALA A 134 0.45 7.07 3.94
N VAL A 135 -0.52 7.89 4.37
CA VAL A 135 -1.12 8.95 3.54
C VAL A 135 -0.12 10.07 3.29
N LYS A 136 0.61 10.51 4.33
CA LYS A 136 1.70 11.49 4.17
C LYS A 136 2.72 11.02 3.14
N LYS A 137 3.07 9.73 3.12
CA LYS A 137 4.00 9.18 2.13
C LYS A 137 3.47 9.30 0.70
N ARG A 138 2.18 9.07 0.47
CA ARG A 138 1.53 9.29 -0.83
C ARG A 138 1.64 10.75 -1.24
N GLU A 139 1.33 11.67 -0.33
CA GLU A 139 1.40 13.12 -0.57
C GLU A 139 2.82 13.58 -0.90
N ASP A 140 3.82 13.13 -0.15
CA ASP A 140 5.23 13.44 -0.43
C ASP A 140 5.65 12.95 -1.82
N VAL A 141 5.19 11.78 -2.24
CA VAL A 141 5.46 11.22 -3.57
C VAL A 141 4.77 12.04 -4.67
N HIS A 142 3.54 12.47 -4.45
CA HIS A 142 2.82 13.32 -5.42
C HIS A 142 3.44 14.71 -5.53
N LYS A 143 3.77 15.33 -4.39
CA LYS A 143 4.46 16.62 -4.35
C LYS A 143 5.82 16.55 -5.05
N MET A 144 6.57 15.47 -4.84
CA MET A 144 7.84 15.25 -5.52
C MET A 144 7.67 15.04 -7.02
N ALA A 145 6.63 14.32 -7.44
CA ALA A 145 6.32 14.12 -8.85
C ALA A 145 5.88 15.43 -9.53
N GLU A 146 5.10 16.25 -8.84
CA GLU A 146 4.64 17.55 -9.33
C GLU A 146 5.79 18.56 -9.46
N ALA A 147 6.67 18.64 -8.46
CA ALA A 147 7.87 19.48 -8.52
C ALA A 147 8.79 19.13 -9.69
N ASN A 148 8.78 17.86 -10.12
CA ASN A 148 9.60 17.35 -11.23
C ASN A 148 8.81 17.14 -12.53
N LYS A 149 7.61 17.73 -12.66
CA LYS A 149 6.74 17.58 -13.83
C LYS A 149 7.43 17.99 -15.14
N ALA A 150 8.36 18.94 -15.07
CA ALA A 150 9.17 19.36 -16.20
C ALA A 150 9.95 18.20 -16.85
N PHE A 151 10.40 17.21 -16.08
CA PHE A 151 11.19 16.07 -16.58
C PHE A 151 10.34 14.90 -17.10
N ALA A 152 9.01 15.04 -17.15
CA ALA A 152 8.10 13.98 -17.61
C ALA A 152 8.36 13.53 -19.06
N HIS A 153 9.02 14.36 -19.88
CA HIS A 153 9.40 14.02 -21.25
C HIS A 153 10.47 12.92 -21.31
N TYR A 154 11.24 12.69 -20.25
CA TYR A 154 12.20 11.59 -20.16
C TYR A 154 11.55 10.24 -19.76
N ARG A 155 10.24 10.05 -19.98
CA ARG A 155 9.48 8.82 -19.65
C ARG A 155 9.66 7.67 -20.66
N TRP A 156 10.88 7.40 -21.09
CA TRP A 156 11.19 6.26 -21.95
C TRP A 156 12.06 5.23 -21.21
#